data_AF-A0A349W0G2-F1
#
_entry.id   AF-A0A349W0G2-F1
#
_cell.length_a   1.000
_cell.length_b   1.000
_cell.length_c   1.000
_cell.angle_alpha   90.00
_cell.angle_beta   90.00
_cell.angle_gamma   90.00
#
_symmetry.space_group_name_H-M   'P 1'
#
loop_
_entity.id
_entity.type
_entity.pdbx_description
1 polymer ?
#
loop_
_entity_poly.entity_id
_entity_poly.type
_entity_poly.pdbx_seq_one_letter_code
_entity_poly.pdbx_strand_id
1 'polypeptide(L)'
;PDNGENANRYVYPFAEEKTGQEAELIIEFQPGQEISQTPTVSIPPLKYNKSLLFMLTQDDCKQSAFSMTWAAINGKPIDRSDIKRKYYFDIEHLEADDMPPNSYLLGKTLGSTDGVGNEVRFHFTTTLAPEWAFMNDPTVVKKGFKENFFRFYMKAGLRWNNVIEMINDGNAIAFHDLNTTAVNTVDSLIKHFDLAQQITKKRLNGRNIKFLAEPNGNKSYLQAALGFPAIQTMTAQTGADKLIPYQVNSSLNQKTLARVFVNRAAEVEKLVNDAAAKDVANREAVHIGVHETDQDWAQLLLWLNDTYGKDGKDILWFPSQEEYYEYNYNRQNSLISSRIEGNKLIVNVKLPNKADFYYPALTLNISGLHKTSIKSISSNDAVTGLTYGNFDKGISVNIDCRTFIRQHATHYVDRYLAKKSAANLLDAKYHVHALKDSDEKKKLLRALGIE
;
A
#
# COMPACT_ATOMS: atom_id res chain seq x y z
N PRO A 1 -31.08 2.76 -2.21
CA PRO A 1 -31.04 3.99 -3.04
C PRO A 1 -29.59 4.27 -3.48
N ASP A 2 -29.29 4.05 -4.76
CA ASP A 2 -28.05 4.51 -5.39
C ASP A 2 -28.08 6.04 -5.44
N ASN A 3 -27.54 6.70 -4.42
CA ASN A 3 -27.21 8.11 -4.54
C ASN A 3 -25.99 8.20 -5.47
N GLY A 4 -26.25 8.60 -6.71
CA GLY A 4 -25.30 8.75 -7.82
C GLY A 4 -24.19 9.79 -7.63
N GLU A 5 -23.65 9.96 -6.42
CA GLU A 5 -22.54 10.88 -6.15
C GLU A 5 -21.14 10.25 -6.31
N ASN A 6 -21.05 8.92 -6.50
CA ASN A 6 -19.77 8.27 -6.85
C ASN A 6 -19.39 8.42 -8.33
N ALA A 7 -20.25 8.98 -9.19
CA ALA A 7 -20.17 8.82 -10.64
C ALA A 7 -18.92 9.44 -11.30
N ASN A 8 -18.15 10.30 -10.61
CA ASN A 8 -17.04 11.04 -11.23
C ASN A 8 -15.67 10.86 -10.55
N ARG A 9 -15.50 9.99 -9.53
CA ARG A 9 -14.18 9.76 -8.93
C ARG A 9 -13.47 8.60 -9.62
N TYR A 10 -12.22 8.83 -10.02
CA TYR A 10 -11.37 7.76 -10.55
C TYR A 10 -11.20 6.66 -9.48
N VAL A 11 -11.44 5.41 -9.88
CA VAL A 11 -11.13 4.22 -9.10
C VAL A 11 -10.23 3.35 -9.96
N TYR A 12 -9.08 2.94 -9.44
CA TYR A 12 -8.22 2.00 -10.15
C TYR A 12 -9.03 0.76 -10.59
N PRO A 13 -8.89 0.27 -11.83
CA PRO A 13 -9.68 -0.84 -12.37
C PRO A 13 -9.24 -2.20 -11.83
N PHE A 14 -9.51 -2.44 -10.55
CA PHE A 14 -9.11 -3.66 -9.84
C PHE A 14 -9.68 -4.95 -10.46
N ALA A 15 -10.92 -4.92 -10.97
CA ALA A 15 -11.54 -6.08 -11.62
C ALA A 15 -10.85 -6.52 -12.91
N GLU A 16 -10.11 -5.62 -13.56
CA GLU A 16 -9.45 -5.88 -14.84
C GLU A 16 -7.96 -6.22 -14.67
N GLU A 17 -7.45 -6.25 -13.43
CA GLU A 17 -6.05 -6.55 -13.16
C GLU A 17 -5.70 -7.97 -13.62
N LYS A 18 -4.57 -8.10 -14.31
CA LYS A 18 -4.16 -9.38 -14.89
C LYS A 18 -3.43 -10.22 -13.85
N THR A 19 -3.70 -11.52 -13.88
CA THR A 19 -3.00 -12.52 -13.07
C THR A 19 -2.07 -13.36 -13.94
N GLY A 20 -1.07 -14.00 -13.33
CA GLY A 20 -0.18 -14.92 -14.06
C GLY A 20 0.71 -14.27 -15.12
N GLN A 21 1.01 -12.97 -14.96
CA GLN A 21 1.79 -12.20 -15.93
C GLN A 21 3.22 -12.74 -16.08
N GLU A 22 3.73 -12.69 -17.30
CA GLU A 22 5.10 -13.09 -17.63
C GLU A 22 5.92 -11.84 -17.95
N ALA A 23 6.78 -11.45 -17.01
CA ALA A 23 7.71 -10.34 -17.15
C ALA A 23 9.00 -10.83 -17.82
N GLU A 24 9.39 -10.19 -18.92
CA GLU A 24 10.70 -10.39 -19.54
C GLU A 24 11.53 -9.13 -19.37
N LEU A 25 12.76 -9.30 -18.89
CA LEU A 25 13.79 -8.26 -18.79
C LEU A 25 14.94 -8.60 -19.72
N ILE A 26 15.39 -7.62 -20.49
CA ILE A 26 16.55 -7.72 -21.38
C ILE A 26 17.60 -6.74 -20.89
N ILE A 27 18.71 -7.27 -20.37
CA ILE A 27 19.85 -6.51 -19.86
C ILE A 27 20.94 -6.58 -20.91
N GLU A 28 21.22 -5.46 -21.58
CA GLU A 28 22.29 -5.35 -22.57
C GLU A 28 23.57 -4.87 -21.89
N PHE A 29 24.68 -5.58 -22.13
CA PHE A 29 25.98 -5.21 -21.57
C PHE A 29 26.69 -4.16 -22.42
N GLN A 30 27.54 -3.36 -21.77
CA GLN A 30 28.52 -2.52 -22.45
C GLN A 30 29.50 -3.39 -23.24
N PRO A 31 30.03 -2.92 -24.39
CA PRO A 31 31.05 -3.66 -25.14
C PRO A 31 32.24 -4.04 -24.26
N GLY A 32 32.65 -5.32 -24.30
CA GLY A 32 33.76 -5.82 -23.49
C GLY A 32 33.43 -6.05 -22.01
N GLN A 33 32.16 -5.95 -21.62
CA GLN A 33 31.65 -6.26 -20.28
C GLN A 33 30.68 -7.45 -20.30
N GLU A 34 30.73 -8.27 -21.36
CA GLU A 34 29.88 -9.43 -21.52
C GLU A 34 30.23 -10.49 -20.46
N ILE A 35 29.21 -11.20 -19.99
CA ILE A 35 29.36 -12.30 -19.04
C ILE A 35 29.31 -13.64 -19.76
N SER A 36 30.07 -14.62 -19.27
CA SER A 36 30.10 -15.97 -19.82
C SER A 36 29.29 -16.99 -19.01
N GLN A 37 28.88 -16.62 -17.80
CA GLN A 37 28.09 -17.47 -16.90
C GLN A 37 26.79 -16.77 -16.53
N THR A 38 25.69 -17.52 -16.58
CA THR A 38 24.38 -16.99 -16.23
C THR A 38 24.35 -16.69 -14.73
N PRO A 39 24.03 -15.45 -14.31
CA PRO A 39 24.03 -15.08 -12.91
C PRO A 39 22.83 -15.67 -12.17
N THR A 40 22.98 -15.84 -10.87
CA THR A 40 21.88 -16.19 -9.99
C THR A 40 20.89 -15.03 -9.89
N VAL A 41 19.61 -15.32 -10.10
CA VAL A 41 18.50 -14.40 -9.90
C VAL A 41 17.68 -14.88 -8.71
N SER A 42 17.40 -13.98 -7.75
CA SER A 42 16.64 -14.32 -6.54
C SER A 42 15.68 -13.21 -6.13
N ILE A 43 14.62 -13.55 -5.40
CA ILE A 43 13.69 -12.59 -4.81
C ILE A 43 14.00 -12.45 -3.30
N PRO A 44 14.36 -11.25 -2.80
CA PRO A 44 14.71 -11.06 -1.39
C PRO A 44 13.47 -11.22 -0.48
N PRO A 45 13.64 -11.59 0.81
CA PRO A 45 12.52 -11.79 1.74
C PRO A 45 11.58 -10.60 1.91
N LEU A 46 12.09 -9.38 1.75
CA LEU A 46 11.32 -8.14 1.78
C LEU A 46 11.55 -7.38 0.47
N LYS A 47 10.50 -6.71 -0.03
CA LYS A 47 10.57 -5.87 -1.23
C LYS A 47 11.60 -4.75 -1.04
N TYR A 48 12.22 -4.32 -2.13
CA TYR A 48 13.23 -3.25 -2.18
C TYR A 48 14.50 -3.52 -1.34
N ASN A 49 14.77 -4.80 -1.03
CA ASN A 49 15.86 -5.22 -0.14
C ASN A 49 15.83 -4.56 1.25
N LYS A 50 14.65 -4.15 1.72
CA LYS A 50 14.48 -3.65 3.08
C LYS A 50 14.79 -4.75 4.08
N SER A 51 15.14 -4.35 5.30
CA SER A 51 15.54 -5.28 6.36
C SER A 51 14.67 -5.18 7.61
N LEU A 52 13.66 -4.31 7.61
CA LEU A 52 12.69 -4.16 8.70
C LEU A 52 11.29 -4.08 8.10
N LEU A 53 10.35 -4.89 8.60
CA LEU A 53 8.96 -4.89 8.17
C LEU A 53 8.08 -4.25 9.25
N PHE A 54 7.29 -3.26 8.84
CA PHE A 54 6.24 -2.69 9.67
C PHE A 54 4.90 -2.78 8.92
N MET A 55 3.85 -3.17 9.61
CA MET A 55 2.49 -3.18 9.05
C MET A 55 1.55 -2.45 10.00
N LEU A 56 0.62 -1.68 9.45
CA LEU A 56 -0.43 -0.99 10.21
C LEU A 56 -1.81 -1.43 9.71
N THR A 57 -2.67 -1.83 10.65
CA THR A 57 -4.08 -2.12 10.39
C THR A 57 -4.93 -1.25 11.30
N GLN A 58 -5.68 -0.33 10.69
CA GLN A 58 -6.56 0.60 11.38
C GLN A 58 -8.00 0.11 11.35
N ASP A 59 -8.55 -0.16 12.53
CA ASP A 59 -9.82 -0.83 12.75
C ASP A 59 -11.02 0.15 12.80
N ASP A 60 -12.21 -0.43 12.99
CA ASP A 60 -13.52 0.24 13.13
C ASP A 60 -13.93 1.18 11.99
N CYS A 61 -13.29 1.11 10.81
CA CYS A 61 -13.60 2.00 9.69
C CYS A 61 -13.54 3.50 10.10
N LYS A 62 -12.63 3.89 10.99
CA LYS A 62 -12.56 5.27 11.53
C LYS A 62 -12.25 6.30 10.46
N GLN A 63 -12.93 7.45 10.50
CA GLN A 63 -12.66 8.58 9.60
C GLN A 63 -11.21 9.07 9.66
N SER A 64 -10.55 8.93 10.83
CA SER A 64 -9.14 9.33 11.02
C SER A 64 -8.16 8.53 10.16
N ALA A 65 -8.54 7.35 9.67
CA ALA A 65 -7.75 6.62 8.68
C ALA A 65 -7.48 7.50 7.44
N PHE A 66 -8.47 8.28 7.02
CA PHE A 66 -8.31 9.24 5.93
C PHE A 66 -7.70 10.55 6.43
N SER A 67 -8.34 11.21 7.39
CA SER A 67 -8.02 12.60 7.75
C SER A 67 -6.76 12.77 8.60
N MET A 68 -6.18 11.68 9.10
CA MET A 68 -4.95 11.70 9.89
C MET A 68 -3.90 10.77 9.30
N THR A 69 -4.16 9.46 9.21
CA THR A 69 -3.17 8.46 8.79
C THR A 69 -2.77 8.63 7.32
N TRP A 70 -3.73 8.52 6.40
CA TRP A 70 -3.50 8.72 4.96
C TRP A 70 -3.02 10.14 4.66
N ALA A 71 -3.63 11.14 5.31
CA ALA A 71 -3.27 12.53 5.11
C ALA A 71 -1.82 12.84 5.49
N ALA A 72 -1.36 12.38 6.66
CA ALA A 72 0.02 12.55 7.11
C ALA A 72 1.01 11.89 6.14
N ILE A 73 0.74 10.64 5.73
CA ILE A 73 1.58 9.90 4.79
C ILE A 73 1.70 10.63 3.45
N ASN A 74 0.59 11.13 2.93
CA ASN A 74 0.51 11.72 1.58
C ASN A 74 0.78 13.23 1.55
N GLY A 75 1.36 13.79 2.61
CA GLY A 75 1.71 15.21 2.70
C GLY A 75 0.50 16.14 2.58
N LYS A 76 -0.67 15.70 3.05
CA LYS A 76 -1.90 16.48 3.10
C LYS A 76 -2.07 17.15 4.47
N PRO A 77 -2.93 18.18 4.60
CA PRO A 77 -3.13 18.82 5.88
C PRO A 77 -3.74 17.85 6.89
N ILE A 78 -3.32 17.97 8.15
CA ILE A 78 -3.85 17.23 9.30
C ILE A 78 -4.28 18.21 10.38
N ASP A 79 -5.25 17.84 11.21
CA ASP A 79 -5.69 18.67 12.33
C ASP A 79 -4.71 18.56 13.52
N ARG A 80 -4.31 19.69 14.10
CA ARG A 80 -3.53 19.75 15.36
C ARG A 80 -4.36 20.29 16.53
N SER A 81 -5.68 20.14 16.49
CA SER A 81 -6.50 20.50 17.64
C SER A 81 -6.24 19.53 18.79
N ASP A 82 -6.51 19.99 20.02
CA ASP A 82 -6.38 19.17 21.23
C ASP A 82 -7.14 17.84 21.09
N ILE A 83 -6.60 16.77 21.71
CA ILE A 83 -7.18 15.41 21.70
C ILE A 83 -8.66 15.37 22.11
N LYS A 84 -9.13 16.34 22.91
CA LYS A 84 -10.53 16.49 23.36
C LYS A 84 -11.43 17.18 22.34
N ARG A 85 -10.88 17.80 21.30
CA ARG A 85 -11.59 18.55 20.25
C ARG A 85 -10.93 18.32 18.88
N LYS A 86 -10.85 17.06 18.47
CA LYS A 86 -10.32 16.66 17.16
C LYS A 86 -11.29 17.05 16.05
N TYR A 87 -10.73 17.52 14.94
CA TYR A 87 -11.45 17.69 13.70
C TYR A 87 -11.04 16.66 12.65
N TYR A 88 -11.99 16.32 11.80
CA TYR A 88 -11.88 15.35 10.73
C TYR A 88 -12.35 15.99 9.44
N PHE A 89 -11.84 15.51 8.33
CA PHE A 89 -12.27 15.98 7.02
C PHE A 89 -12.41 14.79 6.07
N ASP A 90 -13.07 15.05 4.94
CA ASP A 90 -13.29 14.07 3.88
C ASP A 90 -12.64 14.62 2.61
N ILE A 91 -12.54 13.80 1.58
CA ILE A 91 -11.87 14.20 0.34
C ILE A 91 -12.48 15.46 -0.29
N GLU A 92 -13.80 15.67 -0.19
CA GLU A 92 -14.47 16.86 -0.72
C GLU A 92 -14.05 18.15 0.02
N HIS A 93 -13.73 18.06 1.31
CA HIS A 93 -13.17 19.19 2.06
C HIS A 93 -11.78 19.55 1.52
N LEU A 94 -10.92 18.55 1.29
CA LEU A 94 -9.58 18.73 0.73
C LEU A 94 -9.62 19.31 -0.69
N GLU A 95 -10.54 18.82 -1.53
CA GLU A 95 -10.72 19.27 -2.91
C GLU A 95 -11.25 20.71 -2.99
N ALA A 96 -12.16 21.08 -2.09
CA ALA A 96 -12.69 22.43 -1.98
C ALA A 96 -11.76 23.40 -1.24
N ASP A 97 -10.71 22.90 -0.58
CA ASP A 97 -9.85 23.70 0.30
C ASP A 97 -10.70 24.37 1.41
N ASP A 98 -11.58 23.57 2.01
CA ASP A 98 -12.38 23.88 3.19
C ASP A 98 -11.87 23.04 4.36
N MET A 99 -10.89 23.58 5.10
CA MET A 99 -10.15 22.81 6.11
C MET A 99 -10.52 23.21 7.55
N PRO A 100 -10.32 22.29 8.53
CA PRO A 100 -10.42 22.62 9.95
C PRO A 100 -9.56 23.83 10.33
N PRO A 101 -9.95 24.61 11.37
CA PRO A 101 -9.30 25.88 11.71
C PRO A 101 -7.83 25.73 12.14
N ASN A 102 -7.47 24.55 12.64
CA ASN A 102 -6.12 24.22 13.10
C ASN A 102 -5.43 23.22 12.18
N SER A 103 -5.76 23.18 10.89
CA SER A 103 -5.04 22.31 9.95
C SER A 103 -3.59 22.76 9.76
N TYR A 104 -2.64 21.83 9.69
CA TYR A 104 -1.25 22.09 9.36
C TYR A 104 -0.66 20.99 8.48
N LEU A 105 0.50 21.26 7.87
CA LEU A 105 1.25 20.29 7.07
C LEU A 105 2.49 19.83 7.83
N LEU A 106 2.81 18.53 7.74
CA LEU A 106 4.13 18.01 8.16
C LEU A 106 5.27 18.50 7.26
N GLY A 107 4.94 19.04 6.07
CA GLY A 107 5.90 19.61 5.12
C GLY A 107 6.50 18.61 4.14
N LYS A 108 6.18 17.32 4.27
CA LYS A 108 6.63 16.24 3.37
C LYS A 108 5.69 15.04 3.40
N THR A 109 5.81 14.18 2.40
CA THR A 109 5.28 12.82 2.39
C THR A 109 6.14 11.90 3.24
N LEU A 110 5.56 10.81 3.73
CA LEU A 110 6.23 9.84 4.61
C LEU A 110 6.37 8.49 3.90
N GLY A 111 7.58 7.96 3.88
CA GLY A 111 7.88 6.79 3.07
C GLY A 111 9.29 6.24 3.26
N SER A 112 9.60 5.26 2.43
CA SER A 112 10.94 4.74 2.18
C SER A 112 11.31 5.00 0.71
N THR A 113 12.46 4.50 0.26
CA THR A 113 12.75 4.40 -1.17
C THR A 113 12.57 2.97 -1.70
N ASP A 114 12.51 2.82 -3.02
CA ASP A 114 12.56 1.52 -3.70
C ASP A 114 13.97 0.87 -3.70
N GLY A 115 14.93 1.45 -2.97
CA GLY A 115 16.33 1.02 -2.92
C GLY A 115 17.19 1.57 -4.05
N VAL A 116 16.61 2.30 -5.00
CA VAL A 116 17.33 2.93 -6.12
C VAL A 116 16.99 4.41 -6.31
N GLY A 117 16.37 5.01 -5.28
CA GLY A 117 16.16 6.45 -5.14
C GLY A 117 14.76 6.95 -5.46
N ASN A 118 13.80 6.08 -5.85
CA ASN A 118 12.41 6.51 -6.04
C ASN A 118 11.64 6.39 -4.72
N GLU A 119 10.78 7.37 -4.45
CA GLU A 119 9.91 7.35 -3.27
C GLU A 119 8.92 6.17 -3.31
N VAL A 120 8.76 5.51 -2.16
CA VAL A 120 7.69 4.55 -1.86
C VAL A 120 7.03 5.02 -0.58
N ARG A 121 5.83 5.61 -0.70
CA ARG A 121 5.05 6.06 0.46
C ARG A 121 4.63 4.88 1.34
N PHE A 122 4.42 5.14 2.62
CA PHE A 122 3.90 4.14 3.55
C PHE A 122 2.47 3.72 3.15
N HIS A 123 2.17 2.43 3.17
CA HIS A 123 0.82 1.91 2.94
C HIS A 123 0.30 1.22 4.19
N PHE A 124 -0.97 1.43 4.53
CA PHE A 124 -1.62 0.75 5.64
C PHE A 124 -2.90 0.05 5.18
N THR A 125 -3.50 -0.72 6.08
CA THR A 125 -4.84 -1.29 5.88
C THR A 125 -5.83 -0.54 6.74
N THR A 126 -7.01 -0.22 6.21
CA THR A 126 -8.16 0.16 7.02
C THR A 126 -9.27 -0.88 6.92
N THR A 127 -9.98 -1.15 8.01
CA THR A 127 -11.17 -1.99 7.97
C THR A 127 -12.35 -1.24 7.37
N LEU A 128 -13.28 -1.96 6.75
CA LEU A 128 -14.49 -1.37 6.18
C LEU A 128 -15.74 -1.85 6.93
N ALA A 129 -16.81 -1.05 6.83
CA ALA A 129 -18.15 -1.38 7.32
C ALA A 129 -19.18 -1.35 6.17
N PRO A 130 -19.02 -2.17 5.09
CA PRO A 130 -19.72 -1.95 3.82
C PRO A 130 -21.24 -1.99 3.91
N GLU A 131 -21.78 -2.78 4.84
CA GLU A 131 -23.21 -2.94 5.06
C GLU A 131 -23.86 -1.77 5.82
N TRP A 132 -23.07 -0.88 6.43
CA TRP A 132 -23.60 0.26 7.19
C TRP A 132 -23.87 1.45 6.29
N ALA A 133 -25.06 2.05 6.46
CA ALA A 133 -25.53 3.15 5.64
C ALA A 133 -24.62 4.39 5.69
N PHE A 134 -23.95 4.63 6.83
CA PHE A 134 -23.13 5.83 7.05
C PHE A 134 -21.96 5.96 6.05
N MET A 135 -21.50 4.87 5.44
CA MET A 135 -20.46 4.95 4.40
C MET A 135 -20.92 5.74 3.16
N ASN A 136 -22.24 5.96 3.03
CA ASN A 136 -22.87 6.75 1.96
C ASN A 136 -23.32 8.15 2.43
N ASP A 137 -23.06 8.53 3.68
CA ASP A 137 -23.44 9.86 4.18
C ASP A 137 -22.82 10.94 3.30
N PRO A 138 -23.49 12.08 3.04
CA PRO A 138 -22.89 13.17 2.30
C PRO A 138 -21.89 13.97 3.16
N THR A 139 -21.08 14.80 2.50
CA THR A 139 -20.20 15.76 3.17
C THR A 139 -20.64 17.18 2.90
N VAL A 140 -20.69 17.98 3.96
CA VAL A 140 -21.10 19.38 3.91
C VAL A 140 -19.86 20.26 3.77
N VAL A 141 -19.58 20.74 2.57
CA VAL A 141 -18.50 21.69 2.30
C VAL A 141 -19.02 23.13 2.41
N LYS A 142 -18.36 23.97 3.20
CA LYS A 142 -18.66 25.39 3.36
C LYS A 142 -17.38 26.22 3.47
N LYS A 143 -16.66 26.36 2.35
CA LYS A 143 -15.41 27.13 2.29
C LYS A 143 -15.61 28.55 2.85
N GLY A 144 -14.73 28.95 3.77
CA GLY A 144 -14.73 30.28 4.37
C GLY A 144 -15.72 30.48 5.52
N PHE A 145 -16.60 29.51 5.81
CA PHE A 145 -17.55 29.58 6.93
C PHE A 145 -16.85 29.30 8.27
N LYS A 146 -16.98 30.24 9.22
CA LYS A 146 -16.28 30.24 10.52
C LYS A 146 -17.17 30.32 11.76
N GLU A 147 -18.50 30.40 11.60
CA GLU A 147 -19.40 30.51 12.77
C GLU A 147 -19.39 29.24 13.63
N ASN A 148 -19.24 28.07 12.99
CA ASN A 148 -18.99 26.80 13.65
C ASN A 148 -18.21 25.84 12.73
N PHE A 149 -17.77 24.73 13.32
CA PHE A 149 -16.95 23.70 12.67
C PHE A 149 -17.59 22.31 12.72
N PHE A 150 -18.92 22.22 12.84
CA PHE A 150 -19.63 20.94 12.96
C PHE A 150 -19.46 20.02 11.75
N ARG A 151 -19.22 20.59 10.56
CA ARG A 151 -18.90 19.82 9.35
C ARG A 151 -17.61 18.99 9.46
N PHE A 152 -16.75 19.34 10.43
CA PHE A 152 -15.50 18.63 10.71
C PHE A 152 -15.58 17.75 11.97
N TYR A 153 -16.75 17.56 12.57
CA TYR A 153 -16.90 16.59 13.66
C TYR A 153 -16.82 15.17 13.10
N MET A 154 -16.35 14.23 13.94
CA MET A 154 -16.18 12.85 13.50
C MET A 154 -17.51 12.28 13.01
N LYS A 155 -17.50 11.72 11.80
CA LYS A 155 -18.59 10.88 11.29
C LYS A 155 -18.55 9.50 11.97
N ALA A 156 -19.61 8.71 11.76
CA ALA A 156 -19.68 7.35 12.26
C ALA A 156 -18.54 6.44 11.73
N GLY A 157 -17.99 6.77 10.56
CA GLY A 157 -16.83 6.11 9.98
C GLY A 157 -16.43 6.73 8.64
N LEU A 158 -15.60 6.03 7.89
CA LEU A 158 -15.19 6.41 6.54
C LEU A 158 -16.36 6.41 5.57
N ARG A 159 -16.34 7.38 4.66
CA ARG A 159 -17.17 7.36 3.47
C ARG A 159 -16.49 6.63 2.33
N TRP A 160 -17.27 6.10 1.39
CA TRP A 160 -16.75 5.44 0.18
C TRP A 160 -15.78 6.33 -0.62
N ASN A 161 -16.02 7.64 -0.70
CA ASN A 161 -15.14 8.56 -1.41
C ASN A 161 -13.74 8.67 -0.78
N ASN A 162 -13.66 8.62 0.55
CA ASN A 162 -12.36 8.57 1.26
C ASN A 162 -11.66 7.23 0.98
N VAL A 163 -12.41 6.12 1.00
CA VAL A 163 -11.86 4.79 0.69
C VAL A 163 -11.30 4.74 -0.72
N ILE A 164 -12.03 5.25 -1.72
CA ILE A 164 -11.59 5.33 -3.12
C ILE A 164 -10.27 6.09 -3.23
N GLU A 165 -10.14 7.24 -2.56
CA GLU A 165 -8.91 8.01 -2.59
C GLU A 165 -7.74 7.23 -1.96
N MET A 166 -7.94 6.62 -0.78
CA MET A 166 -6.89 5.85 -0.10
C MET A 166 -6.39 4.66 -0.91
N ILE A 167 -7.29 3.91 -1.56
CA ILE A 167 -6.91 2.71 -2.30
C ILE A 167 -6.17 3.02 -3.61
N ASN A 168 -6.42 4.20 -4.19
CA ASN A 168 -5.67 4.69 -5.34
C ASN A 168 -4.19 4.93 -4.97
N ASP A 169 -3.91 5.37 -3.73
CA ASP A 169 -2.54 5.50 -3.22
C ASP A 169 -1.97 4.20 -2.62
N GLY A 170 -2.49 3.03 -3.02
CA GLY A 170 -1.92 1.73 -2.65
C GLY A 170 -2.34 1.17 -1.28
N ASN A 171 -3.22 1.84 -0.53
CA ASN A 171 -3.70 1.32 0.76
C ASN A 171 -4.63 0.11 0.58
N ALA A 172 -4.68 -0.73 1.60
CA ALA A 172 -5.48 -1.95 1.61
C ALA A 172 -6.75 -1.83 2.44
N ILE A 173 -7.63 -2.81 2.27
CA ILE A 173 -8.92 -2.91 2.94
C ILE A 173 -9.09 -4.28 3.58
N ALA A 174 -9.77 -4.33 4.73
CA ALA A 174 -10.07 -5.56 5.44
C ALA A 174 -11.52 -5.63 5.92
N PHE A 175 -12.02 -6.85 6.09
CA PHE A 175 -13.19 -7.10 6.90
C PHE A 175 -12.86 -6.90 8.38
N HIS A 176 -13.89 -6.58 9.15
CA HIS A 176 -13.86 -6.49 10.61
C HIS A 176 -15.22 -6.90 11.16
N ASP A 177 -15.95 -6.02 11.85
CA ASP A 177 -17.33 -6.27 12.24
C ASP A 177 -18.26 -6.42 11.02
N LEU A 178 -19.22 -7.34 11.14
CA LEU A 178 -20.26 -7.61 10.16
C LEU A 178 -21.63 -7.20 10.69
N ASN A 179 -22.55 -6.77 9.82
CA ASN A 179 -23.83 -6.18 10.24
C ASN A 179 -24.87 -7.25 10.58
N THR A 180 -24.58 -8.04 11.60
CA THR A 180 -25.44 -9.11 12.12
C THR A 180 -25.47 -9.10 13.63
N THR A 181 -26.59 -9.51 14.22
CA THR A 181 -26.70 -9.76 15.66
C THR A 181 -26.16 -11.15 16.05
N ALA A 182 -26.05 -12.07 15.09
CA ALA A 182 -25.57 -13.43 15.29
C ALA A 182 -24.05 -13.53 15.10
N VAL A 183 -23.30 -12.67 15.80
CA VAL A 183 -21.83 -12.52 15.66
C VAL A 183 -21.01 -13.74 16.09
N ASN A 184 -21.64 -14.74 16.71
CA ASN A 184 -21.00 -16.00 17.12
C ASN A 184 -21.44 -17.19 16.25
N THR A 185 -22.20 -16.95 15.19
CA THR A 185 -22.71 -17.99 14.29
C THR A 185 -21.94 -17.97 12.98
N VAL A 186 -21.10 -18.98 12.74
CA VAL A 186 -20.21 -19.09 11.57
C VAL A 186 -20.96 -18.87 10.25
N ASP A 187 -22.10 -19.55 10.05
CA ASP A 187 -22.90 -19.41 8.81
C ASP A 187 -23.45 -17.99 8.62
N SER A 188 -23.82 -17.32 9.71
CA SER A 188 -24.23 -15.91 9.66
C SER A 188 -23.07 -15.04 9.24
N LEU A 189 -21.88 -15.24 9.81
CA LEU A 189 -20.69 -14.46 9.45
C LEU A 189 -20.30 -14.67 7.99
N ILE A 190 -20.30 -15.92 7.49
CA ILE A 190 -20.03 -16.22 6.07
C ILE A 190 -21.02 -15.51 5.15
N LYS A 191 -22.31 -15.53 5.48
CA LYS A 191 -23.33 -14.80 4.73
C LYS A 191 -23.04 -13.30 4.68
N HIS A 192 -22.68 -12.70 5.81
CA HIS A 192 -22.42 -11.27 5.88
C HIS A 192 -21.06 -10.87 5.25
N PHE A 193 -20.06 -11.75 5.25
CA PHE A 193 -18.86 -11.56 4.42
C PHE A 193 -19.23 -11.44 2.93
N ASP A 194 -20.10 -12.32 2.43
CA ASP A 194 -20.56 -12.25 1.03
C ASP A 194 -21.33 -10.95 0.72
N LEU A 195 -22.25 -10.53 1.60
CA LEU A 195 -22.98 -9.26 1.44
C LEU A 195 -22.04 -8.05 1.42
N ALA A 196 -21.14 -7.97 2.39
CA ALA A 196 -20.12 -6.92 2.47
C ALA A 196 -19.20 -6.95 1.25
N GLN A 197 -18.86 -8.13 0.74
CA GLN A 197 -18.06 -8.30 -0.46
C GLN A 197 -18.75 -7.76 -1.70
N GLN A 198 -20.04 -8.08 -1.90
CA GLN A 198 -20.82 -7.61 -3.05
C GLN A 198 -20.93 -6.09 -3.07
N ILE A 199 -21.20 -5.46 -1.92
CA ILE A 199 -21.25 -3.99 -1.80
C ILE A 199 -19.89 -3.38 -2.14
N THR A 200 -18.81 -3.94 -1.57
CA THR A 200 -17.46 -3.43 -1.80
C THR A 200 -17.06 -3.53 -3.27
N LYS A 201 -17.32 -4.66 -3.93
CA LYS A 201 -17.04 -4.82 -5.38
C LYS A 201 -17.76 -3.78 -6.21
N LYS A 202 -19.04 -3.52 -5.92
CA LYS A 202 -19.82 -2.49 -6.62
C LYS A 202 -19.22 -1.09 -6.42
N ARG A 203 -18.73 -0.80 -5.22
CA ARG A 203 -18.20 0.52 -4.85
C ARG A 203 -16.77 0.78 -5.32
N LEU A 204 -15.95 -0.26 -5.41
CA LEU A 204 -14.49 -0.16 -5.61
C LEU A 204 -14.03 -0.83 -6.91
N ASN A 205 -14.82 -0.67 -7.99
CA ASN A 205 -14.50 -1.16 -9.34
C ASN A 205 -14.02 -2.63 -9.35
N GLY A 206 -14.81 -3.49 -8.71
CA GLY A 206 -14.59 -4.93 -8.65
C GLY A 206 -13.55 -5.41 -7.63
N ARG A 207 -12.93 -4.53 -6.84
CA ARG A 207 -11.97 -4.93 -5.79
C ARG A 207 -12.64 -5.85 -4.75
N ASN A 208 -12.10 -7.06 -4.61
CA ASN A 208 -12.42 -7.97 -3.53
C ASN A 208 -11.64 -7.65 -2.24
N ILE A 209 -12.24 -7.95 -1.08
CA ILE A 209 -11.56 -7.90 0.21
C ILE A 209 -11.02 -9.31 0.49
N LYS A 210 -9.71 -9.45 0.64
CA LYS A 210 -9.06 -10.73 0.95
C LYS A 210 -8.41 -10.80 2.33
N PHE A 211 -8.67 -9.81 3.17
CA PHE A 211 -8.08 -9.69 4.49
C PHE A 211 -9.18 -9.57 5.55
N LEU A 212 -9.09 -10.35 6.63
CA LEU A 212 -9.85 -10.15 7.86
C LEU A 212 -8.93 -9.65 8.99
N ALA A 213 -9.27 -8.51 9.58
CA ALA A 213 -8.79 -8.15 10.90
C ALA A 213 -9.82 -8.63 11.93
N GLU A 214 -9.43 -9.51 12.85
CA GLU A 214 -10.35 -10.05 13.86
C GLU A 214 -10.95 -8.92 14.73
N PRO A 215 -12.29 -8.78 14.79
CA PRO A 215 -12.94 -7.87 15.71
C PRO A 215 -13.14 -8.51 17.08
N ASN A 216 -13.00 -7.69 18.14
CA ASN A 216 -13.43 -8.01 19.50
C ASN A 216 -12.83 -9.30 20.12
N GLY A 217 -11.73 -9.82 19.58
CA GLY A 217 -11.19 -11.12 20.00
C GLY A 217 -12.10 -12.31 19.67
N ASN A 218 -13.09 -12.12 18.79
CA ASN A 218 -14.11 -13.12 18.49
C ASN A 218 -13.61 -14.12 17.43
N LYS A 219 -13.17 -15.29 17.93
CA LYS A 219 -12.62 -16.38 17.11
C LYS A 219 -13.62 -16.97 16.10
N SER A 220 -14.92 -16.72 16.28
CA SER A 220 -15.94 -17.11 15.29
C SER A 220 -15.70 -16.45 13.93
N TYR A 221 -15.14 -15.23 13.90
CA TYR A 221 -14.76 -14.54 12.66
C TYR A 221 -13.61 -15.24 11.95
N LEU A 222 -12.58 -15.68 12.68
CA LEU A 222 -11.47 -16.45 12.11
C LEU A 222 -11.98 -17.80 11.57
N GLN A 223 -12.85 -18.48 12.32
CA GLN A 223 -13.45 -19.74 11.86
C GLN A 223 -14.30 -19.54 10.59
N ALA A 224 -15.11 -18.48 10.54
CA ALA A 224 -15.91 -18.15 9.37
C ALA A 224 -15.03 -17.76 8.16
N ALA A 225 -13.94 -17.03 8.39
CA ALA A 225 -13.00 -16.67 7.34
C ALA A 225 -12.30 -17.87 6.69
N LEU A 226 -12.01 -18.92 7.47
CA LEU A 226 -11.51 -20.19 6.90
C LEU A 226 -12.52 -20.84 5.94
N GLY A 227 -13.82 -20.67 6.21
CA GLY A 227 -14.92 -21.14 5.35
C GLY A 227 -15.29 -20.19 4.20
N PHE A 228 -14.65 -19.02 4.08
CA PHE A 228 -14.92 -18.03 3.04
C PHE A 228 -13.69 -17.85 2.14
N PRO A 229 -13.62 -18.53 0.96
CA PRO A 229 -12.40 -18.66 0.17
C PRO A 229 -11.75 -17.37 -0.32
N ALA A 230 -12.50 -16.26 -0.37
CA ALA A 230 -11.97 -14.96 -0.76
C ALA A 230 -11.01 -14.37 0.29
N ILE A 231 -11.13 -14.74 1.57
CA ILE A 231 -10.18 -14.31 2.62
C ILE A 231 -8.92 -15.17 2.54
N GLN A 232 -7.79 -14.51 2.28
CA GLN A 232 -6.49 -15.14 2.01
C GLN A 232 -5.44 -14.82 3.08
N THR A 233 -5.65 -13.78 3.89
CA THR A 233 -4.78 -13.40 5.01
C THR A 233 -5.61 -12.87 6.17
N MET A 234 -5.14 -13.04 7.40
CA MET A 234 -5.88 -12.63 8.61
C MET A 234 -4.94 -12.05 9.67
N THR A 235 -5.49 -11.31 10.62
CA THR A 235 -4.74 -10.87 11.81
C THR A 235 -5.57 -10.91 13.07
N ALA A 236 -4.92 -11.16 14.20
CA ALA A 236 -5.51 -11.17 15.53
C ALA A 236 -4.44 -10.87 16.60
N GLN A 237 -4.87 -10.44 17.78
CA GLN A 237 -3.97 -10.24 18.94
C GLN A 237 -3.56 -11.56 19.60
N THR A 238 -4.44 -12.56 19.57
CA THR A 238 -4.26 -13.85 20.27
C THR A 238 -4.53 -15.03 19.35
N GLY A 239 -3.87 -16.17 19.59
CA GLY A 239 -4.01 -17.36 18.74
C GLY A 239 -3.51 -17.14 17.32
N ALA A 240 -2.47 -16.30 17.16
CA ALA A 240 -1.94 -15.86 15.88
C ALA A 240 -0.44 -16.11 15.78
N ASP A 241 0.04 -16.34 14.56
CA ASP A 241 1.42 -16.66 14.24
C ASP A 241 2.29 -15.40 14.24
N LYS A 242 3.38 -15.44 14.99
CA LYS A 242 4.38 -14.38 15.00
C LYS A 242 5.18 -14.39 13.70
N LEU A 243 5.27 -13.23 13.04
CA LEU A 243 5.94 -13.11 11.75
C LEU A 243 7.41 -12.71 11.90
N ILE A 244 8.32 -13.56 11.41
CA ILE A 244 9.73 -13.23 11.20
C ILE A 244 10.03 -13.37 9.70
N PRO A 245 10.06 -12.27 8.92
CA PRO A 245 10.00 -12.35 7.46
C PRO A 245 11.11 -13.17 6.80
N TYR A 246 12.32 -13.15 7.37
CA TYR A 246 13.48 -13.88 6.86
C TYR A 246 13.43 -15.39 7.16
N GLN A 247 12.49 -15.84 7.99
CA GLN A 247 12.32 -17.25 8.36
C GLN A 247 11.06 -17.88 7.73
N VAL A 248 10.30 -17.13 6.93
CA VAL A 248 9.10 -17.66 6.26
C VAL A 248 9.50 -18.58 5.13
N ASN A 249 9.25 -19.88 5.33
CA ASN A 249 9.55 -20.97 4.41
C ASN A 249 8.32 -21.80 4.01
N SER A 250 7.13 -21.38 4.44
CA SER A 250 5.86 -22.04 4.15
C SER A 250 4.79 -21.03 3.72
N SER A 251 3.69 -21.53 3.17
CA SER A 251 2.58 -20.70 2.70
C SER A 251 1.92 -19.93 3.84
N LEU A 252 1.67 -18.64 3.62
CA LEU A 252 0.89 -17.79 4.51
C LEU A 252 -0.62 -17.77 4.17
N ASN A 253 -1.08 -18.58 3.21
CA ASN A 253 -2.49 -18.59 2.80
C ASN A 253 -3.40 -18.95 3.98
N GLN A 254 -4.36 -18.07 4.27
CA GLN A 254 -5.28 -18.15 5.42
C GLN A 254 -4.58 -18.30 6.78
N LYS A 255 -3.33 -17.85 6.89
CA LYS A 255 -2.67 -17.72 8.19
C LYS A 255 -3.16 -16.47 8.92
N THR A 256 -3.27 -16.58 10.23
CA THR A 256 -3.58 -15.46 11.12
C THR A 256 -2.27 -14.93 11.67
N LEU A 257 -1.87 -13.74 11.24
CA LEU A 257 -0.62 -13.10 11.70
C LEU A 257 -0.88 -12.29 12.96
N ALA A 258 0.05 -12.38 13.92
CA ALA A 258 -0.05 -11.65 15.17
C ALA A 258 0.14 -10.14 14.94
N ARG A 259 -0.77 -9.35 15.52
CA ARG A 259 -0.61 -7.90 15.68
C ARG A 259 -0.74 -7.50 17.13
N VAL A 260 -0.28 -6.30 17.48
CA VAL A 260 -0.40 -5.74 18.83
C VAL A 260 -1.06 -4.37 18.81
N PHE A 261 -1.83 -4.07 19.85
CA PHE A 261 -2.33 -2.73 20.14
C PHE A 261 -1.48 -2.16 21.27
N VAL A 262 -1.15 -0.88 21.16
CA VAL A 262 -0.44 -0.13 22.20
C VAL A 262 -1.27 1.05 22.65
N ASN A 263 -1.03 1.53 23.87
CA ASN A 263 -1.78 2.67 24.41
C ASN A 263 -1.20 4.00 23.94
N ARG A 264 0.09 4.04 23.59
CA ARG A 264 0.81 5.26 23.19
C ARG A 264 1.72 5.02 22.00
N ALA A 265 1.86 6.02 21.15
CA ALA A 265 2.78 6.02 20.01
C ALA A 265 4.22 5.67 20.39
N ALA A 266 4.72 6.16 21.53
CA ALA A 266 6.07 5.88 22.03
C ALA A 266 6.34 4.38 22.29
N GLU A 267 5.31 3.58 22.58
CA GLU A 267 5.46 2.12 22.72
C GLU A 267 5.73 1.47 21.35
N VAL A 268 5.18 2.02 20.27
CA VAL A 268 5.50 1.59 18.90
C VAL A 268 6.97 1.87 18.58
N GLU A 269 7.48 3.06 18.94
CA GLU A 269 8.90 3.39 18.73
C GLU A 269 9.80 2.36 19.41
N LYS A 270 9.46 1.94 20.63
CA LYS A 270 10.19 0.90 21.34
C LYS A 270 10.18 -0.43 20.59
N LEU A 271 9.01 -0.89 20.13
CA LEU A 271 8.89 -2.14 19.36
C LEU A 271 9.73 -2.12 18.08
N VAL A 272 9.75 -0.97 17.39
CA VAL A 272 10.52 -0.76 16.17
C VAL A 272 12.02 -0.76 16.47
N ASN A 273 12.46 -0.04 17.50
CA ASN A 273 13.85 -0.01 17.93
C ASN A 273 14.34 -1.41 18.35
N ASP A 274 13.55 -2.14 19.13
CA ASP A 274 13.87 -3.51 19.57
C ASP A 274 13.98 -4.48 18.38
N ALA A 275 13.08 -4.36 17.39
CA ALA A 275 13.14 -5.15 16.17
C ALA A 275 14.39 -4.79 15.35
N ALA A 276 14.69 -3.50 15.18
CA ALA A 276 15.84 -3.03 14.41
C ALA A 276 17.20 -3.42 15.02
N ALA A 277 17.26 -3.57 16.34
CA ALA A 277 18.47 -3.97 17.08
C ALA A 277 18.84 -5.46 16.91
N LYS A 278 17.91 -6.31 16.47
CA LYS A 278 18.17 -7.73 16.17
C LYS A 278 18.89 -7.89 14.83
N ASP A 279 19.61 -9.00 14.70
CA ASP A 279 20.13 -9.47 13.41
C ASP A 279 19.00 -9.59 12.40
N VAL A 280 19.25 -9.19 11.14
CA VAL A 280 18.24 -9.13 10.07
C VAL A 280 17.42 -10.42 9.96
N ALA A 281 18.08 -11.58 10.06
CA ALA A 281 17.45 -12.89 9.98
C ALA A 281 16.44 -13.19 11.11
N ASN A 282 16.53 -12.47 12.23
CA ASN A 282 15.73 -12.66 13.45
C ASN A 282 14.79 -11.48 13.74
N ARG A 283 14.72 -10.49 12.84
CA ARG A 283 13.83 -9.34 13.02
C ARG A 283 12.38 -9.75 12.84
N GLU A 284 11.60 -9.46 13.86
CA GLU A 284 10.17 -9.67 13.85
C GLU A 284 9.50 -8.53 13.09
N ALA A 285 8.42 -8.83 12.40
CA ALA A 285 7.57 -7.79 11.84
C ALA A 285 6.91 -7.01 12.99
N VAL A 286 6.93 -5.68 12.90
CA VAL A 286 6.17 -4.83 13.83
C VAL A 286 4.80 -4.60 13.20
N HIS A 287 3.80 -5.36 13.64
CA HIS A 287 2.42 -5.24 13.15
C HIS A 287 1.52 -4.62 14.20
N ILE A 288 1.07 -3.41 13.93
CA ILE A 288 0.27 -2.59 14.85
C ILE A 288 -1.20 -2.58 14.43
N GLY A 289 -2.08 -2.84 15.40
CA GLY A 289 -3.48 -2.50 15.35
C GLY A 289 -3.73 -1.14 16.00
N VAL A 290 -4.61 -0.33 15.43
CA VAL A 290 -5.04 0.95 16.01
C VAL A 290 -6.51 1.20 15.68
N HIS A 291 -7.27 1.83 16.59
CA HIS A 291 -8.64 2.25 16.31
C HIS A 291 -8.65 3.64 15.67
N GLU A 292 -8.44 4.66 16.50
CA GLU A 292 -8.40 6.06 16.09
C GLU A 292 -6.96 6.59 16.16
N THR A 293 -6.60 7.36 15.15
CA THR A 293 -5.30 8.03 15.02
C THR A 293 -5.45 9.53 15.20
N ASP A 294 -4.42 10.16 15.74
CA ASP A 294 -4.34 11.59 16.01
C ASP A 294 -2.92 12.12 15.74
N GLN A 295 -2.63 13.31 16.27
CA GLN A 295 -1.35 13.97 16.06
C GLN A 295 -0.15 13.13 16.55
N ASP A 296 -0.30 12.38 17.66
CA ASP A 296 0.80 11.55 18.16
C ASP A 296 1.11 10.42 17.16
N TRP A 297 0.09 9.88 16.51
CA TRP A 297 0.26 8.91 15.42
C TRP A 297 0.88 9.54 14.17
N ALA A 298 0.48 10.75 13.78
CA ALA A 298 1.13 11.46 12.68
C ALA A 298 2.62 11.71 12.97
N GLN A 299 2.95 12.02 14.23
CA GLN A 299 4.33 12.26 14.64
C GLN A 299 5.15 10.96 14.72
N LEU A 300 4.54 9.84 15.11
CA LEU A 300 5.15 8.51 14.99
C LEU A 300 5.47 8.15 13.53
N LEU A 301 4.54 8.39 12.61
CA LEU A 301 4.77 8.14 11.18
C LEU A 301 5.91 9.01 10.65
N LEU A 302 5.98 10.26 11.08
CA LEU A 302 7.10 11.15 10.76
C LEU A 302 8.42 10.63 11.33
N TRP A 303 8.44 10.18 12.59
CA TRP A 303 9.61 9.57 13.20
C TRP A 303 10.07 8.30 12.47
N LEU A 304 9.14 7.45 12.02
CA LEU A 304 9.45 6.26 11.21
C LEU A 304 10.14 6.64 9.90
N ASN A 305 9.64 7.66 9.20
CA ASN A 305 10.25 8.21 8.00
C ASN A 305 11.67 8.71 8.26
N ASP A 306 11.85 9.51 9.32
CA ASP A 306 13.10 10.22 9.63
C ASP A 306 14.18 9.29 10.21
N THR A 307 13.77 8.18 10.82
CA THR A 307 14.70 7.25 11.48
C THR A 307 15.00 6.04 10.59
N TYR A 308 13.98 5.47 9.95
CA TYR A 308 14.07 4.18 9.26
C TYR A 308 13.60 4.19 7.81
N GLY A 309 12.89 5.25 7.38
CA GLY A 309 12.44 5.47 6.01
C GLY A 309 13.42 6.30 5.18
N LYS A 310 12.89 7.01 4.18
CA LYS A 310 13.66 7.68 3.11
C LYS A 310 14.58 8.81 3.59
N ASP A 311 14.25 9.42 4.73
CA ASP A 311 15.06 10.50 5.33
C ASP A 311 15.97 9.97 6.46
N GLY A 312 15.95 8.66 6.70
CA GLY A 312 16.75 7.99 7.73
C GLY A 312 17.62 6.89 7.14
N LYS A 313 17.61 5.71 7.78
CA LYS A 313 18.42 4.55 7.36
C LYS A 313 17.91 3.86 6.08
N ASP A 314 16.69 4.17 5.66
CA ASP A 314 16.01 3.57 4.51
C ASP A 314 15.97 2.03 4.51
N ILE A 315 15.81 1.44 5.70
CA ILE A 315 15.73 -0.02 5.91
C ILE A 315 14.30 -0.53 6.10
N LEU A 316 13.33 0.36 6.24
CA LEU A 316 11.94 0.04 6.52
C LEU A 316 11.17 -0.28 5.24
N TRP A 317 10.43 -1.38 5.24
CA TRP A 317 9.29 -1.58 4.35
C TRP A 317 8.01 -1.45 5.18
N PHE A 318 7.15 -0.52 4.78
CA PHE A 318 5.86 -0.28 5.40
C PHE A 318 4.74 -0.55 4.38
N PRO A 319 4.44 -1.82 4.07
CA PRO A 319 3.30 -2.19 3.23
C PRO A 319 2.03 -2.36 4.06
N SER A 320 0.90 -2.44 3.38
CA SER A 320 -0.26 -3.11 3.94
C SER A 320 0.02 -4.61 4.14
N GLN A 321 -0.73 -5.28 5.02
CA GLN A 321 -0.61 -6.75 5.16
C GLN A 321 -0.99 -7.47 3.86
N GLU A 322 -1.94 -6.92 3.10
CA GLU A 322 -2.33 -7.43 1.78
C GLU A 322 -1.15 -7.43 0.81
N GLU A 323 -0.43 -6.31 0.70
CA GLU A 323 0.76 -6.20 -0.16
C GLU A 323 1.89 -7.13 0.31
N TYR A 324 2.14 -7.23 1.63
CA TYR A 324 3.13 -8.16 2.16
C TYR A 324 2.79 -9.62 1.83
N TYR A 325 1.53 -10.01 2.02
CA TYR A 325 1.04 -11.36 1.72
C TYR A 325 1.25 -11.69 0.24
N GLU A 326 0.85 -10.80 -0.66
CA GLU A 326 1.02 -11.01 -2.10
C GLU A 326 2.50 -11.13 -2.50
N TYR A 327 3.34 -10.23 -1.99
CA TYR A 327 4.78 -10.29 -2.24
C TYR A 327 5.40 -11.60 -1.72
N ASN A 328 5.04 -12.02 -0.51
CA ASN A 328 5.53 -13.28 0.06
C ASN A 328 5.08 -14.49 -0.79
N TYR A 329 3.82 -14.48 -1.23
CA TYR A 329 3.28 -15.52 -2.11
C TYR A 329 4.02 -15.55 -3.46
N ASN A 330 4.19 -14.38 -4.10
CA ASN A 330 4.91 -14.27 -5.37
C ASN A 330 6.37 -14.69 -5.21
N ARG A 331 7.04 -14.31 -4.12
CA ARG A 331 8.41 -14.74 -3.82
C ARG A 331 8.55 -16.26 -3.79
N GLN A 332 7.60 -16.96 -3.19
CA GLN A 332 7.66 -18.42 -3.03
C GLN A 332 7.24 -19.19 -4.29
N ASN A 333 6.39 -18.58 -5.15
CA ASN A 333 5.70 -19.30 -6.22
C ASN A 333 6.00 -18.79 -7.64
N SER A 334 6.79 -17.72 -7.80
CA SER A 334 7.19 -17.25 -9.13
C SER A 334 8.24 -18.18 -9.73
N LEU A 335 8.12 -18.43 -11.04
CA LEU A 335 9.13 -19.18 -11.78
C LEU A 335 10.08 -18.20 -12.44
N ILE A 336 11.38 -18.35 -12.17
CA ILE A 336 12.42 -17.50 -12.72
C ILE A 336 13.31 -18.35 -13.63
N SER A 337 13.60 -17.85 -14.82
CA SER A 337 14.64 -18.40 -15.69
C SER A 337 15.48 -17.27 -16.26
N SER A 338 16.74 -17.56 -16.53
CA SER A 338 17.65 -16.61 -17.14
C SER A 338 18.56 -17.31 -18.15
N ARG A 339 18.97 -16.58 -19.18
CA ARG A 339 19.88 -17.07 -20.22
C ARG A 339 20.68 -15.94 -20.84
N ILE A 340 21.86 -16.26 -21.34
CA ILE A 340 22.72 -15.33 -22.07
C ILE A 340 22.49 -15.52 -23.56
N GLU A 341 22.26 -14.42 -24.29
CA GLU A 341 22.17 -14.38 -25.74
C GLU A 341 23.09 -13.27 -26.28
N GLY A 342 24.26 -13.67 -26.77
CA GLY A 342 25.28 -12.72 -27.22
C GLY A 342 25.72 -11.77 -26.10
N ASN A 343 25.52 -10.47 -26.27
CA ASN A 343 25.84 -9.44 -25.28
C ASN A 343 24.66 -9.10 -24.35
N LYS A 344 23.66 -9.99 -24.24
CA LYS A 344 22.46 -9.77 -23.43
C LYS A 344 22.26 -10.87 -22.40
N LEU A 345 21.75 -10.49 -21.24
CA LEU A 345 21.13 -11.39 -20.29
C LEU A 345 19.62 -11.19 -20.37
N ILE A 346 18.89 -12.28 -20.61
CA ILE A 346 17.44 -12.30 -20.63
C ILE A 346 16.97 -12.97 -19.35
N VAL A 347 16.11 -12.29 -18.59
CA VAL A 347 15.50 -12.80 -17.35
C VAL A 347 14.00 -12.84 -17.54
N ASN A 348 13.41 -14.02 -17.36
CA ASN A 348 11.97 -14.23 -17.41
C ASN A 348 11.45 -14.55 -16.01
N VAL A 349 10.38 -13.87 -15.61
CA VAL A 349 9.68 -14.07 -14.34
C VAL A 349 8.21 -14.31 -14.63
N LYS A 350 7.74 -15.51 -14.32
CA LYS A 350 6.32 -15.86 -14.37
C LYS A 350 5.72 -15.70 -12.98
N LEU A 351 4.88 -14.68 -12.81
CA LEU A 351 4.09 -14.51 -11.59
C LEU A 351 3.04 -15.64 -11.50
N PRO A 352 2.67 -16.08 -10.29
CA PRO A 352 1.64 -17.09 -10.13
C PRO A 352 0.26 -16.55 -10.54
N ASN A 353 -0.59 -17.43 -11.09
CA ASN A 353 -1.97 -17.10 -11.44
C ASN A 353 -2.86 -17.19 -10.20
N LYS A 354 -2.77 -16.20 -9.31
CA LYS A 354 -3.57 -16.12 -8.07
C LYS A 354 -4.58 -14.98 -8.19
N ALA A 355 -5.85 -15.31 -7.98
CA ALA A 355 -6.93 -14.34 -8.02
C ALA A 355 -6.82 -13.29 -6.90
N ASP A 356 -7.38 -12.11 -7.17
CA ASP A 356 -7.45 -10.98 -6.24
C ASP A 356 -6.08 -10.46 -5.81
N PHE A 357 -5.04 -10.56 -6.66
CA PHE A 357 -3.75 -9.93 -6.42
C PHE A 357 -3.73 -8.54 -7.06
N TYR A 358 -3.48 -7.50 -6.25
CA TYR A 358 -3.51 -6.09 -6.65
C TYR A 358 -2.14 -5.42 -6.63
N TYR A 359 -1.12 -6.11 -6.12
CA TYR A 359 0.26 -5.66 -6.02
C TYR A 359 1.23 -6.63 -6.73
N PRO A 360 1.06 -6.90 -8.05
CA PRO A 360 1.92 -7.78 -8.84
C PRO A 360 3.29 -7.14 -9.11
N ALA A 361 4.09 -6.97 -8.05
CA ALA A 361 5.38 -6.31 -8.07
C ALA A 361 6.41 -7.10 -7.27
N LEU A 362 7.64 -7.17 -7.77
CA LEU A 362 8.75 -7.92 -7.21
C LEU A 362 10.04 -7.12 -7.23
N THR A 363 10.94 -7.48 -6.32
CA THR A 363 12.36 -7.10 -6.38
C THR A 363 13.15 -8.33 -6.77
N LEU A 364 14.06 -8.17 -7.73
CA LEU A 364 14.97 -9.22 -8.19
C LEU A 364 16.39 -8.79 -7.86
N ASN A 365 17.18 -9.68 -7.27
CA ASN A 365 18.61 -9.51 -7.08
C ASN A 365 19.34 -10.39 -8.09
N ILE A 366 20.20 -9.77 -8.90
CA ILE A 366 20.99 -10.44 -9.94
C ILE A 366 22.47 -10.31 -9.54
N SER A 367 23.07 -11.43 -9.16
CA SER A 367 24.44 -11.48 -8.63
C SER A 367 25.49 -11.22 -9.71
N GLY A 368 26.65 -10.67 -9.33
CA GLY A 368 27.81 -10.57 -10.21
C GLY A 368 27.72 -9.52 -11.31
N LEU A 369 26.66 -8.71 -11.31
CA LEU A 369 26.49 -7.58 -12.21
C LEU A 369 26.78 -6.27 -11.49
N HIS A 370 27.23 -5.26 -12.23
CA HIS A 370 27.37 -3.90 -11.73
C HIS A 370 26.67 -2.94 -12.68
N LYS A 371 26.04 -1.88 -12.17
CA LYS A 371 25.26 -0.94 -13.00
C LYS A 371 26.10 -0.33 -14.14
N THR A 372 27.40 -0.12 -13.92
CA THR A 372 28.30 0.43 -14.95
C THR A 372 28.63 -0.54 -16.08
N SER A 373 28.45 -1.86 -15.90
CA SER A 373 28.62 -2.84 -16.98
C SER A 373 27.39 -2.95 -17.87
N ILE A 374 26.29 -2.30 -17.50
CA ILE A 374 25.00 -2.37 -18.19
C ILE A 374 24.87 -1.16 -19.11
N LYS A 375 24.63 -1.43 -20.39
CA LYS A 375 24.30 -0.43 -21.39
C LYS A 375 22.84 -0.01 -21.29
N SER A 376 21.94 -0.98 -21.19
CA SER A 376 20.50 -0.72 -21.06
C SER A 376 19.80 -1.88 -20.35
N ILE A 377 18.67 -1.57 -19.70
CA ILE A 377 17.69 -2.58 -19.29
C ILE A 377 16.35 -2.20 -19.91
N SER A 378 15.75 -3.15 -20.63
CA SER A 378 14.43 -3.01 -21.22
C SER A 378 13.53 -4.17 -20.78
N SER A 379 12.23 -4.05 -21.05
CA SER A 379 11.24 -5.04 -20.64
C SER A 379 10.07 -5.12 -21.61
N ASN A 380 9.39 -6.26 -21.62
CA ASN A 380 8.14 -6.45 -22.36
C ASN A 380 6.97 -5.63 -21.77
N ASP A 381 5.80 -5.69 -22.41
CA ASP A 381 4.63 -4.89 -22.03
C ASP A 381 3.96 -5.31 -20.72
N ALA A 382 4.26 -6.50 -20.20
CA ALA A 382 3.76 -6.95 -18.91
C ALA A 382 4.35 -6.12 -17.76
N VAL A 383 5.61 -5.69 -17.90
CA VAL A 383 6.26 -4.78 -16.96
C VAL A 383 5.84 -3.36 -17.27
N THR A 384 5.22 -2.69 -16.30
CA THR A 384 4.70 -1.32 -16.42
C THR A 384 5.48 -0.34 -15.55
N GLY A 385 6.10 -0.81 -14.47
CA GLY A 385 7.10 -0.10 -13.67
C GLY A 385 8.44 -0.85 -13.66
N LEU A 386 9.55 -0.12 -13.82
CA LEU A 386 10.90 -0.70 -13.84
C LEU A 386 11.92 0.28 -13.28
N THR A 387 12.61 -0.12 -12.22
CA THR A 387 13.71 0.64 -11.62
C THR A 387 14.87 -0.31 -11.27
N TYR A 388 16.11 0.16 -11.33
CA TYR A 388 17.27 -0.69 -11.04
C TYR A 388 18.50 0.10 -10.58
N GLY A 389 19.34 -0.58 -9.81
CA GLY A 389 20.52 0.01 -9.17
C GLY A 389 21.47 -1.05 -8.64
N ASN A 390 22.65 -0.62 -8.19
CA ASN A 390 23.59 -1.51 -7.52
C ASN A 390 23.01 -1.99 -6.19
N PHE A 391 23.22 -3.26 -5.87
CA PHE A 391 22.89 -3.82 -4.57
C PHE A 391 23.83 -4.97 -4.23
N ASP A 392 24.51 -4.88 -3.09
CA ASP A 392 25.56 -5.82 -2.66
C ASP A 392 26.58 -6.08 -3.80
N LYS A 393 26.87 -7.35 -4.13
CA LYS A 393 27.79 -7.74 -5.22
C LYS A 393 27.07 -7.92 -6.56
N GLY A 394 25.96 -7.21 -6.76
CA GLY A 394 25.06 -7.37 -7.89
C GLY A 394 24.28 -6.11 -8.22
N ILE A 395 23.17 -6.30 -8.91
CA ILE A 395 22.14 -5.28 -9.09
C ILE A 395 20.83 -5.74 -8.44
N SER A 396 20.03 -4.76 -8.04
CA SER A 396 18.62 -4.96 -7.73
C SER A 396 17.77 -4.34 -8.84
N VAL A 397 16.72 -5.07 -9.24
CA VAL A 397 15.74 -4.65 -10.24
C VAL A 397 14.35 -4.77 -9.62
N ASN A 398 13.62 -3.66 -9.57
CA ASN A 398 12.23 -3.65 -9.15
C ASN A 398 11.34 -3.68 -10.40
N ILE A 399 10.42 -4.63 -10.43
CA ILE A 399 9.40 -4.74 -11.47
C ILE A 399 8.02 -4.53 -10.86
N ASP A 400 7.20 -3.76 -11.56
CA ASP A 400 5.77 -3.61 -11.29
C ASP A 400 5.01 -4.03 -12.55
N CYS A 401 4.05 -4.93 -12.40
CA CYS A 401 3.24 -5.45 -13.50
C CYS A 401 1.78 -4.98 -13.42
N ARG A 402 1.43 -4.02 -12.56
CA ARG A 402 0.08 -3.45 -12.52
C ARG A 402 -0.32 -2.94 -13.90
N THR A 403 -1.43 -3.46 -14.41
CA THR A 403 -1.83 -3.30 -15.82
C THR A 403 -2.17 -1.85 -16.17
N PHE A 404 -2.71 -1.10 -15.21
CA PHE A 404 -3.30 0.22 -15.44
C PHE A 404 -2.54 1.36 -14.76
N ILE A 405 -1.32 1.12 -14.28
CA ILE A 405 -0.50 2.15 -13.63
C ILE A 405 -0.23 3.36 -14.55
N ARG A 406 -0.22 3.17 -15.88
CA ARG A 406 -0.12 4.27 -16.86
C ARG A 406 -1.34 5.20 -16.80
N GLN A 407 -2.54 4.62 -16.90
CA GLN A 407 -3.79 5.39 -16.82
C GLN A 407 -3.92 6.08 -15.46
N HIS A 408 -3.48 5.39 -14.41
CA HIS A 408 -3.43 5.92 -13.07
C HIS A 408 -2.52 7.15 -12.96
N ALA A 409 -1.30 7.07 -13.47
CA ALA A 409 -0.38 8.21 -13.50
C ALA A 409 -0.95 9.37 -14.32
N THR A 410 -1.56 9.10 -15.48
CA THR A 410 -2.26 10.12 -16.28
C THR A 410 -3.35 10.83 -15.48
N HIS A 411 -4.18 10.10 -14.72
CA HIS A 411 -5.21 10.70 -13.87
C HIS A 411 -4.64 11.73 -12.88
N TYR A 412 -3.52 11.44 -12.21
CA TYR A 412 -2.92 12.40 -11.28
C TYR A 412 -2.27 13.59 -12.00
N VAL A 413 -1.71 13.38 -13.19
CA VAL A 413 -1.24 14.49 -14.04
C VAL A 413 -2.41 15.38 -14.45
N ASP A 414 -3.51 14.81 -14.91
CA ASP A 414 -4.72 15.55 -15.29
C ASP A 414 -5.30 16.32 -14.10
N ARG A 415 -5.34 15.69 -12.92
CA ARG A 415 -5.74 16.33 -11.67
C ARG A 415 -4.85 17.54 -11.32
N TYR A 416 -3.53 17.42 -11.51
CA TYR A 416 -2.61 18.55 -11.34
C TYR A 416 -2.84 19.65 -12.38
N LEU A 417 -3.02 19.29 -13.65
CA LEU A 417 -3.26 20.26 -14.72
C LEU A 417 -4.57 21.03 -14.54
N ALA A 418 -5.62 20.35 -14.06
CA ALA A 418 -6.92 20.96 -13.76
C ALA A 418 -6.87 21.89 -12.53
N LYS A 419 -6.06 21.55 -11.52
CA LYS A 419 -5.87 22.36 -10.31
C LYS A 419 -4.41 22.35 -9.88
N LYS A 420 -3.64 23.30 -10.38
CA LYS A 420 -2.21 23.41 -10.06
C LYS A 420 -2.00 23.74 -8.58
N SER A 421 -1.35 22.85 -7.86
CA SER A 421 -0.92 23.04 -6.47
C SER A 421 0.34 22.22 -6.20
N ALA A 422 1.09 22.57 -5.15
CA ALA A 422 2.26 21.81 -4.74
C ALA A 422 1.90 20.36 -4.36
N ALA A 423 0.76 20.18 -3.68
CA ALA A 423 0.27 18.85 -3.29
C ALA A 423 -0.09 17.98 -4.50
N ASN A 424 -0.82 18.52 -5.49
CA ASN A 424 -1.18 17.77 -6.70
C ASN A 424 0.05 17.47 -7.57
N LEU A 425 1.02 18.39 -7.62
CA LEU A 425 2.28 18.15 -8.32
C LEU A 425 3.07 17.01 -7.68
N LEU A 426 3.10 16.97 -6.34
CA LEU A 426 3.79 15.93 -5.59
C LEU A 426 3.18 14.55 -5.86
N ASP A 427 1.84 14.45 -5.89
CA ASP A 427 1.16 13.18 -6.21
C ASP A 427 1.35 12.77 -7.67
N ALA A 428 1.26 13.71 -8.62
CA ALA A 428 1.51 13.42 -10.03
C ALA A 428 2.94 12.92 -10.26
N LYS A 429 3.93 13.56 -9.63
CA LYS A 429 5.34 13.11 -9.66
C LYS A 429 5.46 11.69 -9.13
N TYR A 430 4.91 11.42 -7.95
CA TYR A 430 4.98 10.11 -7.32
C TYR A 430 4.48 8.99 -8.26
N HIS A 431 3.30 9.17 -8.86
CA HIS A 431 2.71 8.16 -9.75
C HIS A 431 3.42 8.05 -11.10
N VAL A 432 3.93 9.15 -11.67
CA VAL A 432 4.70 9.10 -12.93
C VAL A 432 6.07 8.45 -12.73
N HIS A 433 6.72 8.66 -11.59
CA HIS A 433 8.03 8.05 -11.31
C HIS A 433 7.96 6.53 -11.17
N ALA A 434 6.81 5.97 -10.78
CA ALA A 434 6.59 4.53 -10.72
C ALA A 434 6.58 3.83 -12.09
N LEU A 435 6.37 4.57 -13.20
CA LEU A 435 6.36 4.01 -14.54
C LEU A 435 7.77 3.60 -15.01
N LYS A 436 7.88 2.57 -15.84
CA LYS A 436 9.11 2.28 -16.59
C LYS A 436 9.43 3.40 -17.59
N ASP A 437 10.70 3.51 -17.99
CA ASP A 437 11.07 4.46 -19.05
C ASP A 437 10.30 4.18 -20.34
N SER A 438 9.72 5.22 -20.91
CA SER A 438 8.88 5.18 -22.12
C SER A 438 8.62 6.60 -22.62
N ASP A 439 8.24 6.73 -23.89
CA ASP A 439 7.88 8.04 -24.46
C ASP A 439 6.68 8.68 -23.73
N GLU A 440 5.73 7.86 -23.28
CA GLU A 440 4.59 8.36 -22.49
C GLU A 440 5.04 8.87 -21.11
N LYS A 441 5.96 8.17 -20.41
CA LYS A 441 6.53 8.68 -19.15
C LYS A 441 7.19 10.05 -19.37
N LYS A 442 8.02 10.19 -20.42
CA LYS A 442 8.67 11.46 -20.78
C LYS A 442 7.64 12.56 -21.09
N LYS A 443 6.57 12.24 -21.81
CA LYS A 443 5.47 13.17 -22.08
C LYS A 443 4.77 13.63 -20.80
N LEU A 444 4.50 12.71 -19.87
CA LEU A 444 3.91 13.05 -18.56
C LEU A 444 4.87 13.92 -17.74
N LEU A 445 6.17 13.61 -17.71
CA LEU A 445 7.18 14.43 -17.02
C LEU A 445 7.29 15.85 -17.60
N ARG A 446 7.24 16.00 -18.94
CA ARG A 446 7.18 17.32 -19.59
C ARG A 446 5.91 18.09 -19.21
N ALA A 447 4.76 17.43 -19.14
CA ALA A 447 3.51 18.06 -18.70
C ALA A 447 3.59 18.59 -17.26
N LEU A 448 4.45 17.99 -16.42
CA LEU A 448 4.74 18.43 -15.06
C LEU A 448 5.87 19.47 -14.97
N GLY A 449 6.52 19.84 -16.09
CA GLY A 449 7.63 20.79 -16.13
C GLY A 449 8.93 20.26 -15.51
N ILE A 450 9.18 18.95 -15.61
CA ILE A 450 10.36 18.28 -15.03
C ILE A 450 11.46 18.03 -16.07
N GLU A 451 11.06 17.66 -17.29
CA GLU A 451 11.93 17.36 -18.44
C GLU A 451 11.72 18.35 -19.59
#